data_AF-A0A0P9AE54-F1
#
_entry.id   AF-A0A0P9AE54-F1
#
_cell.length_a   1.000
_cell.length_b   1.000
_cell.length_c   1.000
_cell.angle_alpha   90.00
_cell.angle_beta   90.00
_cell.angle_gamma   90.00
#
_symmetry.space_group_name_H-M   'P 1'
#
loop_
_entity.id
_entity.type
_entity.pdbx_description
1 polymer ?
#
loop_
_entity_poly.entity_id
_entity_poly.type
_entity_poly.pdbx_seq_one_letter_code
_entity_poly.pdbx_strand_id
1 'polypeptide(L)'
;MLKYKKPAFWVVITAVIILVMCIALIINTLMNRTNLIGSNYRVEKVLYDTSLSHTTEKEPDFCITADYRLYTKAALDKAWEYVGKLETYPLTVEELEDYCSYNRGWASKYNVRQIADAYILRIPGDGSQDFYLAIQTGSGDTLLGYGWEDISERGQGASDDTSLQWLFLLVPTLPEHGADADFLDRSLAASVGESVTCFSFYENESAPGYMISGFITDGSTEKSDMGFAVFQFKDRRYKLKDYHLYINAAISKVPQIDSTIHDRIYIADTPAICNASGEATGGISFDVILSNNERLTSITRVVDGNQEITNTVGTNPSMTVFRRSTKDPERKIHYQFS
;
A
#
# COMPACT_ATOMS: atom_id res chain seq x y z
N MET A 1 9.25 -59.08 -22.54
CA MET A 1 8.13 -58.38 -21.86
C MET A 1 8.32 -56.88 -22.01
N LEU A 2 7.61 -56.22 -22.94
CA LEU A 2 7.59 -54.76 -23.01
C LEU A 2 6.66 -54.21 -21.91
N LYS A 3 7.20 -53.39 -20.99
CA LYS A 3 6.42 -52.65 -20.00
C LYS A 3 5.62 -51.55 -20.71
N TYR A 4 4.35 -51.83 -21.04
CA TYR A 4 3.41 -50.82 -21.52
C TYR A 4 3.07 -49.85 -20.37
N LYS A 5 3.79 -48.73 -20.26
CA LYS A 5 3.40 -47.62 -19.36
C LYS A 5 2.13 -47.01 -19.96
N LYS A 6 0.98 -47.13 -19.25
CA LYS A 6 -0.33 -46.63 -19.70
C LYS A 6 -0.20 -45.15 -20.13
N PRO A 7 -0.22 -44.82 -21.43
CA PRO A 7 0.03 -43.46 -21.90
C PRO A 7 -1.06 -42.49 -21.44
N ALA A 8 -2.30 -42.98 -21.32
CA ALA A 8 -3.44 -42.21 -20.84
C ALA A 8 -3.26 -41.65 -19.42
N PHE A 9 -2.57 -42.38 -18.53
CA PHE A 9 -2.34 -41.92 -17.16
C PHE A 9 -1.39 -40.70 -17.11
N TRP A 10 -0.35 -40.71 -17.95
CA TRP A 10 0.60 -39.60 -18.06
C TRP A 10 -0.03 -38.36 -18.70
N VAL A 11 -0.89 -38.55 -19.71
CA VAL A 11 -1.62 -37.45 -20.35
C VAL A 11 -2.52 -36.72 -19.34
N VAL A 12 -3.23 -37.46 -18.47
CA VAL A 12 -4.09 -36.87 -17.43
C VAL A 12 -3.26 -36.08 -16.41
N ILE A 13 -2.13 -36.62 -15.95
CA ILE A 13 -1.24 -35.92 -15.01
C ILE A 13 -0.71 -34.63 -15.62
N THR A 14 -0.24 -34.67 -16.87
CA THR A 14 0.27 -33.47 -17.56
C THR A 14 -0.82 -32.42 -17.75
N ALA A 15 -2.05 -32.82 -18.10
CA ALA A 15 -3.18 -31.89 -18.22
C ALA A 15 -3.53 -31.20 -16.89
N VAL A 16 -3.52 -31.94 -15.77
CA VAL A 16 -3.76 -31.38 -14.44
C VAL A 16 -2.65 -30.40 -14.06
N ILE A 17 -1.38 -30.72 -14.32
CA ILE A 17 -0.25 -29.82 -14.03
C ILE A 17 -0.36 -28.53 -14.86
N ILE A 18 -0.72 -28.62 -16.14
CA ILE A 18 -0.93 -27.45 -16.99
C ILE A 18 -2.09 -26.60 -16.45
N LEU A 19 -3.22 -27.22 -16.08
CA LEU A 19 -4.36 -26.51 -15.52
C LEU A 19 -3.99 -25.78 -14.22
N VAL A 20 -3.29 -26.44 -13.31
CA VAL A 20 -2.82 -25.83 -12.04
C VAL A 20 -1.83 -24.70 -12.32
N MET A 21 -0.91 -24.85 -13.28
CA MET A 21 -0.02 -23.76 -13.68
C MET A 21 -0.78 -22.59 -14.31
N CYS A 22 -1.77 -22.84 -15.15
CA CYS A 22 -2.61 -21.79 -15.73
C CYS A 22 -3.37 -21.05 -14.63
N ILE A 23 -3.96 -21.76 -13.67
CA ILE A 23 -4.66 -21.16 -12.52
C ILE A 23 -3.67 -20.35 -11.67
N ALA A 24 -2.49 -20.89 -11.35
CA ALA A 24 -1.47 -20.21 -10.57
C ALA A 24 -0.95 -18.95 -11.28
N LEU A 25 -0.77 -19.00 -12.61
CA LEU A 25 -0.39 -17.84 -13.42
C LEU A 25 -1.51 -16.81 -13.46
N ILE A 26 -2.77 -17.23 -13.62
CA ILE A 26 -3.94 -16.34 -13.58
C ILE A 26 -4.03 -15.66 -12.22
N ILE A 27 -3.98 -16.42 -11.12
CA ILE A 27 -3.99 -15.89 -9.75
C ILE A 27 -2.81 -14.93 -9.53
N ASN A 28 -1.59 -15.29 -9.94
CA ASN A 28 -0.42 -14.42 -9.81
C ASN A 28 -0.54 -13.13 -10.65
N THR A 29 -1.15 -13.21 -11.84
CA THR A 29 -1.43 -12.02 -12.64
C THR A 29 -2.53 -11.15 -12.04
N LEU A 30 -3.57 -11.74 -11.44
CA LEU A 30 -4.65 -11.02 -10.77
C LEU A 30 -4.13 -10.32 -9.50
N MET A 31 -3.32 -11.00 -8.69
CA MET A 31 -2.75 -10.44 -7.45
C MET A 31 -1.70 -9.34 -7.66
N ASN A 32 -1.16 -9.20 -8.89
CA ASN A 32 -0.10 -8.25 -9.24
C ASN A 32 -0.52 -7.16 -10.24
N ARG A 33 -1.81 -7.07 -10.59
CA ARG A 33 -2.28 -6.16 -11.65
C ARG A 33 -2.78 -4.80 -11.17
N THR A 34 -3.13 -4.66 -9.90
CA THR A 34 -3.87 -3.48 -9.42
C THR A 34 -2.97 -2.25 -9.36
N ASN A 35 -2.91 -1.50 -10.46
CA ASN A 35 -2.25 -0.17 -10.49
C ASN A 35 -3.20 0.93 -10.01
N LEU A 36 -4.30 0.57 -9.36
CA LEU A 36 -5.28 1.53 -8.85
C LEU A 36 -4.88 2.08 -7.47
N ILE A 37 -4.29 1.22 -6.64
CA ILE A 37 -4.00 1.53 -5.24
C ILE A 37 -2.57 2.04 -5.06
N GLY A 38 -2.32 2.68 -3.92
CA GLY A 38 -0.98 3.01 -3.49
C GLY A 38 -0.49 4.39 -3.92
N SER A 39 -1.35 5.33 -4.31
CA SER A 39 -0.90 6.65 -4.78
C SER A 39 -1.80 7.80 -4.39
N ASN A 40 -1.24 9.00 -4.53
CA ASN A 40 -1.98 10.24 -4.70
C ASN A 40 -2.24 10.44 -6.19
N TYR A 41 -3.39 11.01 -6.53
CA TYR A 41 -3.87 11.19 -7.88
C TYR A 41 -4.39 12.60 -8.06
N ARG A 42 -4.16 13.14 -9.26
CA ARG A 42 -4.84 14.33 -9.74
C ARG A 42 -5.69 13.97 -10.94
N VAL A 43 -6.73 14.75 -11.19
CA VAL A 43 -7.51 14.65 -12.42
C VAL A 43 -6.63 15.08 -13.60
N GLU A 44 -6.41 14.18 -14.55
CA GLU A 44 -5.80 14.50 -15.84
C GLU A 44 -6.86 14.99 -16.83
N LYS A 45 -8.04 14.35 -16.82
CA LYS A 45 -9.11 14.65 -17.76
C LYS A 45 -10.47 14.26 -17.19
N VAL A 46 -11.47 15.10 -17.41
CA VAL A 46 -12.88 14.76 -17.20
C VAL A 46 -13.39 14.02 -18.43
N LEU A 47 -13.76 12.75 -18.27
CA LEU A 47 -14.27 11.90 -19.34
C LEU A 47 -15.78 12.02 -19.51
N TYR A 48 -16.49 12.26 -18.41
CA TYR A 48 -17.93 12.43 -18.35
C TYR A 48 -18.29 13.41 -17.21
N ASP A 49 -19.27 14.28 -17.46
CA ASP A 49 -19.76 15.32 -16.55
C ASP A 49 -21.21 15.67 -16.92
N THR A 50 -22.12 15.62 -15.93
CA THR A 50 -23.53 16.01 -16.09
C THR A 50 -23.86 17.35 -15.45
N SER A 51 -22.88 18.03 -14.84
CA SER A 51 -23.10 19.32 -14.20
C SER A 51 -23.49 20.38 -15.25
N LEU A 52 -24.64 21.03 -15.05
CA LEU A 52 -25.15 22.11 -15.91
C LEU A 52 -24.36 23.42 -15.73
N SER A 53 -23.57 23.53 -14.66
CA SER A 53 -22.68 24.63 -14.37
C SER A 53 -21.24 24.16 -14.45
N HIS A 54 -20.48 24.65 -15.43
CA HIS A 54 -19.02 24.61 -15.35
C HIS A 54 -18.58 25.43 -14.14
N THR A 55 -18.48 24.80 -12.97
CA THR A 55 -17.95 25.47 -11.79
C THR A 55 -16.48 25.76 -12.05
N THR A 56 -16.06 26.99 -11.83
CA THR A 56 -14.64 27.43 -11.84
C THR A 56 -13.83 26.84 -10.67
N GLU A 57 -14.36 25.84 -9.98
CA GLU A 57 -13.73 25.17 -8.85
C GLU A 57 -12.72 24.16 -9.39
N LYS A 58 -11.51 24.18 -8.81
CA LYS A 58 -10.42 23.29 -9.21
C LYS A 58 -10.85 21.85 -8.92
N GLU A 59 -10.58 20.92 -9.84
CA GLU A 59 -10.88 19.51 -9.64
C GLU A 59 -10.16 18.97 -8.38
N PRO A 60 -10.82 18.12 -7.58
CA PRO A 60 -10.22 17.58 -6.37
C PRO A 60 -9.06 16.64 -6.68
N ASP A 61 -8.11 16.57 -5.76
CA ASP A 61 -7.11 15.49 -5.73
C ASP A 61 -7.66 14.30 -4.95
N PHE A 62 -7.21 13.10 -5.32
CA PHE A 62 -7.64 11.84 -4.71
C PHE A 62 -6.44 11.08 -4.17
N CYS A 63 -6.65 10.26 -3.14
CA CYS A 63 -5.66 9.32 -2.66
C CYS A 63 -6.33 7.97 -2.43
N ILE A 64 -5.75 6.93 -3.02
CA ILE A 64 -6.14 5.55 -2.76
C ILE A 64 -4.95 4.89 -2.09
N THR A 65 -5.06 4.68 -0.79
CA THR A 65 -3.97 4.12 0.03
C THR A 65 -3.77 2.63 -0.25
N ALA A 66 -2.67 2.06 0.24
CA ALA A 66 -2.32 0.65 0.02
C ALA A 66 -3.32 -0.35 0.63
N ASP A 67 -4.17 0.10 1.55
CA ASP A 67 -5.20 -0.65 2.26
C ASP A 67 -6.63 -0.32 1.77
N TYR A 68 -6.76 0.18 0.54
CA TYR A 68 -8.02 0.43 -0.17
C TYR A 68 -8.89 1.54 0.45
N ARG A 69 -8.30 2.56 1.07
CA ARG A 69 -9.05 3.71 1.56
C ARG A 69 -8.99 4.87 0.58
N LEU A 70 -10.14 5.48 0.34
CA LEU A 70 -10.27 6.66 -0.49
C LEU A 70 -10.23 7.91 0.37
N TYR A 71 -9.40 8.85 -0.04
CA TYR A 71 -9.37 10.22 0.48
C TYR A 71 -9.55 11.21 -0.66
N THR A 72 -10.12 12.36 -0.34
CA THR A 72 -10.25 13.50 -1.24
C THR A 72 -9.53 14.71 -0.67
N LYS A 73 -9.12 15.62 -1.54
CA LYS A 73 -8.52 16.89 -1.16
C LYS A 73 -9.00 17.97 -2.12
N ALA A 74 -9.84 18.86 -1.61
CA ALA A 74 -10.51 19.89 -2.42
C ALA A 74 -9.54 20.91 -3.03
N ALA A 75 -8.45 21.26 -2.34
CA ALA A 75 -7.43 22.17 -2.82
C ALA A 75 -6.07 21.92 -2.15
N LEU A 76 -5.00 22.50 -2.70
CA LEU A 76 -3.61 22.24 -2.26
C LEU A 76 -3.37 22.58 -0.77
N ASP A 77 -4.01 23.64 -0.27
CA ASP A 77 -3.93 24.14 1.11
C ASP A 77 -4.88 23.42 2.08
N LYS A 78 -5.70 22.49 1.59
CA LYS A 78 -6.64 21.71 2.42
C LYS A 78 -6.02 20.39 2.88
N ALA A 79 -6.57 19.88 3.98
CA ALA A 79 -6.23 18.56 4.48
C ALA A 79 -6.83 17.47 3.57
N TRP A 80 -6.24 16.27 3.64
CA TRP A 80 -6.88 15.08 3.08
C TRP A 80 -8.04 14.66 3.96
N GLU A 81 -9.20 14.43 3.36
CA GLU A 81 -10.42 13.99 4.04
C GLU A 81 -10.68 12.53 3.73
N TYR A 82 -10.91 11.72 4.77
CA TYR A 82 -11.23 10.31 4.61
C TYR A 82 -12.68 10.16 4.13
N VAL A 83 -12.87 9.46 3.02
CA VAL A 83 -14.19 9.21 2.44
C VAL A 83 -14.72 7.84 2.87
N GLY A 84 -13.90 6.80 2.76
CA GLY A 84 -14.32 5.44 3.08
C GLY A 84 -13.38 4.36 2.56
N LYS A 85 -13.75 3.09 2.82
CA LYS A 85 -13.02 1.92 2.34
C LYS A 85 -13.67 1.37 1.07
N LEU A 86 -12.86 1.18 0.05
CA LEU A 86 -13.24 0.58 -1.23
C LEU A 86 -13.37 -0.94 -1.10
N GLU A 87 -14.43 -1.48 -1.68
CA GLU A 87 -14.71 -2.93 -1.74
C GLU A 87 -14.64 -3.40 -3.18
N THR A 88 -14.12 -4.61 -3.41
CA THR A 88 -14.03 -5.18 -4.77
C THR A 88 -15.40 -5.23 -5.43
N TYR A 89 -15.46 -4.79 -6.69
CA TYR A 89 -16.69 -4.69 -7.45
C TYR A 89 -16.50 -5.25 -8.86
N PRO A 90 -17.26 -6.28 -9.29
CA PRO A 90 -17.10 -6.91 -10.60
C PRO A 90 -17.73 -6.07 -11.73
N LEU A 91 -17.29 -4.83 -11.88
CA LEU A 91 -17.79 -3.88 -12.86
C LEU A 91 -17.48 -4.32 -14.30
N THR A 92 -18.46 -4.21 -15.19
CA THR A 92 -18.26 -4.40 -16.63
C THR A 92 -18.23 -3.05 -17.36
N VAL A 93 -17.69 -3.03 -18.59
CA VAL A 93 -17.72 -1.81 -19.43
C VAL A 93 -19.16 -1.44 -19.80
N GLU A 94 -20.03 -2.42 -20.03
CA GLU A 94 -21.45 -2.21 -20.34
C GLU A 94 -22.17 -1.54 -19.17
N GLU A 95 -21.97 -2.05 -17.96
CA GLU A 95 -22.55 -1.44 -16.74
C GLU A 95 -22.05 -0.01 -16.51
N LEU A 96 -20.75 0.25 -16.75
CA LEU A 96 -20.20 1.60 -16.64
C LEU A 96 -20.73 2.56 -17.71
N GLU A 97 -20.98 2.08 -18.94
CA GLU A 97 -21.68 2.84 -19.98
C GLU A 97 -23.13 3.14 -19.58
N ASP A 98 -23.80 2.20 -18.92
CA ASP A 98 -25.15 2.44 -18.40
C ASP A 98 -25.14 3.57 -17.37
N TYR A 99 -24.24 3.56 -16.37
CA TYR A 99 -24.13 4.68 -15.42
C TYR A 99 -23.84 6.05 -16.07
N CYS A 100 -23.34 6.09 -17.31
CA CYS A 100 -23.10 7.30 -18.10
C CYS A 100 -24.24 7.60 -19.11
N SER A 101 -25.48 7.26 -18.77
CA SER A 101 -26.64 7.24 -19.67
C SER A 101 -26.91 8.55 -20.44
N TYR A 102 -26.62 9.72 -19.86
CA TYR A 102 -26.80 11.02 -20.52
C TYR A 102 -25.83 11.29 -21.68
N ASN A 103 -24.70 10.58 -21.74
CA ASN A 103 -23.69 10.74 -22.79
C ASN A 103 -22.96 9.41 -23.06
N ARG A 104 -23.71 8.46 -23.63
CA ARG A 104 -23.21 7.14 -24.04
C ARG A 104 -22.13 7.21 -25.12
N GLY A 105 -21.29 6.19 -25.17
CA GLY A 105 -20.21 6.05 -26.16
C GLY A 105 -18.89 6.68 -25.71
N TRP A 106 -18.79 7.09 -24.44
CA TRP A 106 -17.56 7.59 -23.84
C TRP A 106 -16.48 6.48 -23.86
N ALA A 107 -16.85 5.22 -23.60
CA ALA A 107 -15.89 4.13 -23.56
C ALA A 107 -15.27 3.90 -24.95
N SER A 108 -16.08 3.97 -26.01
CA SER A 108 -15.58 3.92 -27.39
C SER A 108 -14.71 5.13 -27.72
N LYS A 109 -15.11 6.34 -27.32
CA LYS A 109 -14.36 7.59 -27.57
C LYS A 109 -12.97 7.56 -26.93
N TYR A 110 -12.85 6.97 -25.74
CA TYR A 110 -11.60 6.85 -24.99
C TYR A 110 -10.94 5.47 -25.10
N ASN A 111 -11.44 4.61 -25.99
CA ASN A 111 -10.91 3.26 -26.25
C ASN A 111 -10.83 2.35 -25.00
N VAL A 112 -11.76 2.52 -24.05
CA VAL A 112 -11.93 1.64 -22.90
C VAL A 112 -12.72 0.40 -23.32
N ARG A 113 -12.01 -0.73 -23.49
CA ARG A 113 -12.60 -1.99 -23.98
C ARG A 113 -12.79 -3.06 -22.92
N GLN A 114 -12.10 -2.91 -21.80
CA GLN A 114 -12.07 -3.91 -20.73
C GLN A 114 -11.84 -3.19 -19.41
N ILE A 115 -12.46 -3.71 -18.34
CA ILE A 115 -12.10 -3.41 -16.96
C ILE A 115 -11.17 -4.51 -16.45
N ALA A 116 -9.99 -4.13 -15.97
CA ALA A 116 -9.04 -5.05 -15.37
C ALA A 116 -9.36 -5.30 -13.90
N ASP A 117 -9.76 -4.25 -13.19
CA ASP A 117 -10.19 -4.33 -11.80
C ASP A 117 -11.08 -3.12 -11.46
N ALA A 118 -11.96 -3.27 -10.48
CA ALA A 118 -12.80 -2.19 -10.01
C ALA A 118 -13.19 -2.37 -8.54
N TYR A 119 -13.42 -1.24 -7.90
CA TYR A 119 -13.84 -1.16 -6.51
C TYR A 119 -14.92 -0.10 -6.37
N ILE A 120 -15.82 -0.32 -5.43
CA ILE A 120 -16.90 0.60 -5.11
C ILE A 120 -16.83 0.99 -3.64
N LEU A 121 -17.10 2.26 -3.36
CA LEU A 121 -17.41 2.76 -2.03
C LEU A 121 -18.82 3.33 -2.09
N ARG A 122 -19.72 2.81 -1.25
CA ARG A 122 -21.08 3.34 -1.08
C ARG A 122 -21.17 4.09 0.23
N ILE A 123 -21.65 5.32 0.17
CA ILE A 123 -21.86 6.18 1.33
C ILE A 123 -23.35 6.09 1.68
N PRO A 124 -23.70 5.60 2.88
CA PRO A 124 -25.10 5.49 3.29
C PRO A 124 -25.78 6.86 3.31
N GLY A 125 -26.93 6.97 2.66
CA GLY A 125 -27.84 8.11 2.73
C GLY A 125 -29.29 7.67 2.95
N ASP A 126 -30.18 8.65 3.13
CA ASP A 126 -31.63 8.42 3.29
C ASP A 126 -32.30 8.39 1.90
N GLY A 127 -32.69 7.20 1.45
CA GLY A 127 -33.34 6.99 0.14
C GLY A 127 -32.37 6.86 -1.06
N SER A 128 -31.25 7.58 -1.07
CA SER A 128 -30.19 7.46 -2.09
C SER A 128 -28.82 7.24 -1.44
N GLN A 129 -27.89 6.62 -2.15
CA GLN A 129 -26.50 6.42 -1.73
C GLN A 129 -25.56 7.07 -2.73
N ASP A 130 -24.75 8.03 -2.27
CA ASP A 130 -23.60 8.48 -3.04
C ASP A 130 -22.61 7.31 -3.14
N PHE A 131 -21.94 7.20 -4.28
CA PHE A 131 -20.92 6.19 -4.47
C PHE A 131 -19.73 6.70 -5.26
N TYR A 132 -18.59 6.04 -5.02
CA TYR A 132 -17.38 6.18 -5.81
C TYR A 132 -17.05 4.85 -6.49
N LEU A 133 -16.66 4.91 -7.76
CA LEU A 133 -16.11 3.78 -8.50
C LEU A 133 -14.63 4.04 -8.80
N ALA A 134 -13.74 3.25 -8.23
CA ALA A 134 -12.32 3.28 -8.55
C ALA A 134 -12.00 2.14 -9.51
N ILE A 135 -11.52 2.46 -10.71
CA ILE A 135 -11.51 1.54 -11.85
C ILE A 135 -10.11 1.50 -12.47
N GLN A 136 -9.62 0.30 -12.75
CA GLN A 136 -8.49 0.10 -13.62
C GLN A 136 -8.94 -0.48 -14.96
N THR A 137 -8.63 0.20 -16.05
CA THR A 137 -8.94 -0.30 -17.40
C THR A 137 -7.98 -1.42 -17.80
N GLY A 138 -8.34 -2.19 -18.82
CA GLY A 138 -7.47 -3.21 -19.44
C GLY A 138 -6.17 -2.62 -20.02
N SER A 139 -6.15 -1.34 -20.40
CA SER A 139 -4.96 -0.60 -20.82
C SER A 139 -4.06 -0.19 -19.65
N GLY A 140 -4.57 -0.24 -18.41
CA GLY A 140 -3.85 0.14 -17.19
C GLY A 140 -4.16 1.56 -16.71
N ASP A 141 -5.08 2.27 -17.35
CA ASP A 141 -5.51 3.61 -16.93
C ASP A 141 -6.31 3.52 -15.61
N THR A 142 -6.19 4.56 -14.80
CA THR A 142 -6.89 4.70 -13.51
C THR A 142 -8.03 5.68 -13.69
N LEU A 143 -9.27 5.24 -13.48
CA LEU A 143 -10.46 6.08 -13.52
C LEU A 143 -11.09 6.18 -12.14
N LEU A 144 -11.74 7.31 -11.87
CA LEU A 144 -12.59 7.47 -10.69
C LEU A 144 -13.92 8.08 -11.10
N GLY A 145 -15.01 7.35 -10.83
CA GLY A 145 -16.37 7.82 -10.97
C GLY A 145 -16.94 8.27 -9.64
N TYR A 146 -17.80 9.28 -9.66
CA TYR A 146 -18.66 9.69 -8.56
C TYR A 146 -20.10 9.82 -9.06
N GLY A 147 -21.06 9.34 -8.28
CA GLY A 147 -22.48 9.37 -8.62
C GLY A 147 -23.38 9.03 -7.44
N TRP A 148 -24.66 8.80 -7.74
CA TRP A 148 -25.68 8.36 -6.78
C TRP A 148 -26.43 7.14 -7.30
N GLU A 149 -26.82 6.26 -6.40
CA GLU A 149 -27.72 5.13 -6.67
C GLU A 149 -28.91 5.14 -5.70
N ASP A 150 -30.13 4.98 -6.21
CA ASP A 150 -31.25 4.51 -5.40
C ASP A 150 -31.01 3.03 -5.05
N ILE A 151 -31.10 2.70 -3.76
CA ILE A 151 -30.89 1.35 -3.24
C ILE A 151 -31.82 0.34 -3.91
N SER A 152 -33.06 0.76 -4.22
CA SER A 152 -34.10 -0.07 -4.83
C SER A 152 -33.86 -0.32 -6.33
N GLU A 153 -32.99 0.46 -6.96
CA GLU A 153 -32.70 0.41 -8.40
C GLU A 153 -31.22 0.09 -8.70
N ARG A 154 -30.50 -0.43 -7.71
CA ARG A 154 -29.08 -0.79 -7.83
C ARG A 154 -28.81 -1.67 -9.06
N GLY A 155 -27.82 -1.26 -9.84
CA GLY A 155 -27.42 -1.94 -11.08
C GLY A 155 -28.31 -1.61 -12.28
N GLN A 156 -29.26 -0.70 -12.14
CA GLN A 156 -30.07 -0.18 -13.24
C GLN A 156 -29.51 1.18 -13.71
N GLY A 157 -28.33 1.17 -14.35
CA GLY A 157 -27.67 2.43 -14.79
C GLY A 157 -28.48 3.27 -15.80
N ALA A 158 -29.59 2.75 -16.33
CA ALA A 158 -30.52 3.49 -17.17
C ALA A 158 -31.63 4.25 -16.41
N SER A 159 -31.66 4.16 -15.06
CA SER A 159 -32.59 4.94 -14.25
C SER A 159 -32.09 6.38 -14.05
N ASP A 160 -33.01 7.34 -14.01
CA ASP A 160 -32.72 8.72 -13.58
C ASP A 160 -32.28 8.81 -12.11
N ASP A 161 -32.59 7.78 -11.32
CA ASP A 161 -32.23 7.68 -9.91
C ASP A 161 -30.94 6.85 -9.68
N THR A 162 -30.25 6.42 -10.74
CA THR A 162 -28.94 5.75 -10.65
C THR A 162 -28.00 6.18 -11.77
N SER A 163 -27.09 7.12 -11.49
CA SER A 163 -26.16 7.62 -12.51
C SER A 163 -24.84 8.14 -11.94
N LEU A 164 -23.81 8.13 -12.78
CA LEU A 164 -22.61 8.91 -12.52
C LEU A 164 -22.91 10.38 -12.75
N GLN A 165 -22.31 11.23 -11.92
CA GLN A 165 -22.18 12.65 -12.14
C GLN A 165 -20.88 12.97 -12.86
N TRP A 166 -19.79 12.32 -12.43
CA TRP A 166 -18.46 12.52 -12.99
C TRP A 166 -17.76 11.20 -13.26
N LEU A 167 -16.92 11.19 -14.30
CA LEU A 167 -15.91 10.17 -14.53
C LEU A 167 -14.58 10.85 -14.88
N PHE A 168 -13.56 10.62 -14.07
CA PHE A 168 -12.24 11.21 -14.22
C PHE A 168 -11.23 10.18 -14.69
N LEU A 169 -10.33 10.59 -15.58
CA LEU A 169 -9.04 9.95 -15.80
C LEU A 169 -8.04 10.53 -14.80
N LEU A 170 -7.37 9.65 -14.07
CA LEU A 170 -6.44 10.00 -13.01
C LEU A 170 -4.99 9.66 -13.38
N VAL A 171 -4.06 10.50 -12.93
CA VAL A 171 -2.61 10.29 -13.07
C VAL A 171 -1.94 10.31 -11.69
N PRO A 172 -1.06 9.35 -11.37
CA PRO A 172 -0.37 9.32 -10.08
C PRO A 172 0.60 10.49 -9.91
N THR A 173 0.61 11.09 -8.73
CA THR A 173 1.37 12.29 -8.40
C THR A 173 2.51 12.06 -7.41
N LEU A 174 2.62 10.86 -6.84
CA LEU A 174 3.77 10.52 -5.99
C LEU A 174 5.09 10.72 -6.77
N PRO A 175 6.13 11.25 -6.12
CA PRO A 175 7.42 11.47 -6.77
C PRO A 175 8.07 10.14 -7.17
N GLU A 176 8.88 10.13 -8.22
CA GLU A 176 9.61 8.91 -8.65
C GLU A 176 10.68 8.48 -7.65
N HIS A 177 11.13 9.42 -6.80
CA HIS A 177 12.15 9.22 -5.80
C HIS A 177 11.74 9.88 -4.50
N GLY A 178 12.18 9.30 -3.39
CA GLY A 178 11.89 9.80 -2.05
C GLY A 178 10.56 9.31 -1.47
N ALA A 179 10.44 9.47 -0.15
CA ALA A 179 9.26 9.09 0.60
C ALA A 179 8.23 10.24 0.64
N ASP A 180 6.95 9.91 0.48
CA ASP A 180 5.84 10.81 0.78
C ASP A 180 5.30 10.41 2.15
N ALA A 181 5.81 11.07 3.20
CA ALA A 181 5.50 10.73 4.59
C ALA A 181 3.99 10.78 4.85
N ASP A 182 3.31 11.83 4.41
CA ASP A 182 1.87 12.00 4.57
C ASP A 182 1.08 10.83 3.96
N PHE A 183 1.49 10.35 2.78
CA PHE A 183 0.88 9.18 2.14
C PHE A 183 1.09 7.90 2.96
N LEU A 184 2.30 7.69 3.48
CA LEU A 184 2.65 6.49 4.24
C LEU A 184 1.92 6.47 5.60
N ASP A 185 1.80 7.62 6.25
CA ASP A 185 1.02 7.82 7.47
C ASP A 185 -0.43 7.38 7.26
N ARG A 186 -1.09 7.90 6.21
CA ARG A 186 -2.47 7.49 5.86
C ARG A 186 -2.57 6.00 5.54
N SER A 187 -1.58 5.44 4.86
CA SER A 187 -1.58 4.02 4.47
C SER A 187 -1.37 3.06 5.65
N LEU A 188 -0.71 3.51 6.73
CA LEU A 188 -0.49 2.70 7.92
C LEU A 188 -1.55 2.88 8.99
N ALA A 189 -2.10 4.09 9.14
CA ALA A 189 -2.97 4.45 10.24
C ALA A 189 -4.07 3.42 10.50
N ALA A 190 -4.72 2.95 9.44
CA ALA A 190 -5.77 1.97 9.56
C ALA A 190 -5.32 0.52 9.75
N SER A 191 -4.12 0.14 9.25
CA SER A 191 -3.55 -1.19 9.53
C SER A 191 -3.12 -1.30 11.00
N VAL A 192 -2.65 -0.18 11.55
CA VAL A 192 -2.27 -0.05 12.96
C VAL A 192 -3.51 0.12 13.86
N GLY A 193 -4.54 0.82 13.37
CA GLY A 193 -5.76 1.12 14.12
C GLY A 193 -5.74 2.47 14.86
N GLU A 194 -4.71 3.30 14.65
CA GLU A 194 -4.49 4.59 15.32
C GLU A 194 -3.84 5.59 14.36
N SER A 195 -3.66 6.85 14.78
CA SER A 195 -2.84 7.80 14.03
C SER A 195 -1.38 7.33 14.01
N VAL A 196 -0.74 7.52 12.88
CA VAL A 196 0.65 7.09 12.63
C VAL A 196 1.45 8.27 12.11
N THR A 197 2.69 8.39 12.56
CA THR A 197 3.69 9.31 12.01
C THR A 197 4.95 8.54 11.64
N CYS A 198 5.26 8.49 10.35
CA CYS A 198 6.49 7.93 9.81
C CYS A 198 7.63 8.95 10.01
N PHE A 199 8.69 8.53 10.69
CA PHE A 199 9.78 9.43 11.09
C PHE A 199 11.14 9.08 10.45
N SER A 200 11.26 7.91 9.82
CA SER A 200 12.51 7.45 9.21
C SER A 200 12.21 6.56 8.01
N PHE A 201 13.05 6.66 6.98
CA PHE A 201 12.92 5.96 5.71
C PHE A 201 14.26 5.39 5.30
N TYR A 202 14.29 4.10 4.96
CA TYR A 202 15.49 3.38 4.58
C TYR A 202 15.26 2.63 3.26
N GLU A 203 16.14 2.88 2.30
CA GLU A 203 16.21 2.17 1.02
C GLU A 203 17.58 1.51 0.88
N ASN A 204 17.66 0.39 0.17
CA ASN A 204 18.92 -0.32 -0.06
C ASN A 204 19.05 -0.75 -1.52
N GLU A 205 20.23 -0.53 -2.11
CA GLU A 205 20.53 -0.92 -3.50
C GLU A 205 20.34 -2.43 -3.76
N SER A 206 20.51 -3.27 -2.74
CA SER A 206 20.31 -4.72 -2.85
C SER A 206 18.84 -5.15 -2.83
N ALA A 207 17.92 -4.24 -2.50
CA ALA A 207 16.48 -4.47 -2.52
C ALA A 207 15.77 -3.28 -3.21
N PRO A 208 16.02 -3.07 -4.52
CA PRO A 208 15.49 -1.91 -5.23
C PRO A 208 13.96 -1.93 -5.27
N GLY A 209 13.36 -0.75 -5.08
CA GLY A 209 11.91 -0.59 -5.01
C GLY A 209 11.30 -1.08 -3.70
N TYR A 210 12.09 -1.29 -2.65
CA TYR A 210 11.59 -1.52 -1.29
C TYR A 210 12.08 -0.43 -0.35
N MET A 211 11.20 -0.03 0.55
CA MET A 211 11.47 0.95 1.59
C MET A 211 11.04 0.39 2.94
N ILE A 212 11.90 0.54 3.94
CA ILE A 212 11.56 0.31 5.33
C ILE A 212 11.28 1.68 5.95
N SER A 213 10.13 1.83 6.59
CA SER A 213 9.79 3.06 7.29
C SER A 213 9.59 2.78 8.77
N GLY A 214 10.25 3.58 9.62
CA GLY A 214 10.01 3.61 11.06
C GLY A 214 8.85 4.54 11.37
N PHE A 215 7.93 4.09 12.22
CA PHE A 215 6.74 4.86 12.56
C PHE A 215 6.43 4.83 14.06
N ILE A 216 5.69 5.84 14.52
CA ILE A 216 5.23 5.99 15.90
C ILE A 216 3.72 6.21 15.89
N THR A 217 3.00 5.66 16.88
CA THR A 217 1.55 5.87 17.02
C THR A 217 1.23 7.11 17.85
N ASP A 218 0.01 7.64 17.72
CA ASP A 218 -0.51 8.79 18.47
C ASP A 218 0.28 10.12 18.30
N GLY A 219 1.31 10.14 17.43
CA GLY A 219 2.14 11.31 17.13
C GLY A 219 2.89 11.90 18.33
N SER A 220 2.86 11.25 19.50
CA SER A 220 3.44 11.75 20.74
C SER A 220 4.62 10.90 21.18
N THR A 221 5.79 11.52 21.41
CA THR A 221 6.98 10.84 21.96
C THR A 221 6.87 10.55 23.46
N GLU A 222 5.81 11.02 24.12
CA GLU A 222 5.60 10.88 25.57
C GLU A 222 4.98 9.54 25.96
N LYS A 223 4.16 8.94 25.08
CA LYS A 223 3.69 7.56 25.13
C LYS A 223 3.22 7.15 23.74
N SER A 224 3.88 6.14 23.17
CA SER A 224 3.47 5.59 21.90
C SER A 224 4.19 4.28 21.62
N ASP A 225 3.48 3.45 20.90
CA ASP A 225 4.02 2.25 20.30
C ASP A 225 4.89 2.70 19.13
N MET A 226 5.99 2.00 18.90
CA MET A 226 6.80 2.20 17.70
C MET A 226 6.73 0.96 16.84
N GLY A 227 6.92 1.14 15.55
CA GLY A 227 6.98 0.03 14.63
C GLY A 227 7.84 0.33 13.44
N PHE A 228 7.90 -0.65 12.57
CA PHE A 228 8.38 -0.45 11.22
C PHE A 228 7.43 -1.10 10.22
N ALA A 229 7.42 -0.56 9.01
CA ALA A 229 6.65 -1.07 7.88
C ALA A 229 7.56 -1.26 6.68
N VAL A 230 7.27 -2.29 5.88
CA VAL A 230 7.93 -2.55 4.61
C VAL A 230 6.96 -2.21 3.50
N PHE A 231 7.38 -1.30 2.63
CA PHE A 231 6.65 -0.92 1.43
C PHE A 231 7.41 -1.38 0.19
N GLN A 232 6.66 -1.84 -0.81
CA GLN A 232 7.15 -1.97 -2.17
C GLN A 232 6.70 -0.73 -2.96
N PHE A 233 7.64 -0.05 -3.60
CA PHE A 233 7.38 1.07 -4.49
C PHE A 233 7.64 0.69 -5.95
N LYS A 234 6.62 0.87 -6.80
CA LYS A 234 6.71 0.61 -8.23
C LYS A 234 5.73 1.51 -8.98
N ASP A 235 6.14 2.09 -10.10
CA ASP A 235 5.27 2.88 -10.98
C ASP A 235 4.49 3.99 -10.22
N ARG A 236 5.20 4.72 -9.34
CA ARG A 236 4.65 5.77 -8.46
C ARG A 236 3.57 5.30 -7.50
N ARG A 237 3.65 4.03 -7.07
CA ARG A 237 2.68 3.40 -6.18
C ARG A 237 3.36 2.60 -5.08
N TYR A 238 2.87 2.79 -3.86
CA TYR A 238 3.26 2.01 -2.69
C TYR A 238 2.30 0.87 -2.44
N LYS A 239 2.85 -0.31 -2.15
CA LYS A 239 2.14 -1.47 -1.62
C LYS A 239 2.71 -1.79 -0.25
N LEU A 240 1.86 -1.80 0.78
CA LEU A 240 2.25 -2.30 2.10
C LEU A 240 2.50 -3.81 2.00
N LYS A 241 3.72 -4.24 2.34
CA LYS A 241 4.15 -5.64 2.27
C LYS A 241 4.10 -6.31 3.62
N ASP A 242 4.50 -5.59 4.66
CA ASP A 242 4.51 -6.06 6.04
C ASP A 242 4.57 -4.87 7.00
N TYR A 243 4.18 -5.08 8.26
CA TYR A 243 4.38 -4.11 9.34
C TYR A 243 4.42 -4.81 10.70
N HIS A 244 5.18 -4.25 11.63
CA HIS A 244 5.31 -4.74 13.00
C HIS A 244 5.13 -3.58 13.96
N LEU A 245 4.19 -3.73 14.89
CA LEU A 245 3.90 -2.77 15.95
C LEU A 245 4.41 -3.31 17.29
N TYR A 246 5.16 -2.49 18.01
CA TYR A 246 5.76 -2.86 19.30
C TYR A 246 5.22 -1.97 20.41
N ILE A 247 4.45 -2.61 21.29
CA ILE A 247 3.77 -1.93 22.38
C ILE A 247 4.79 -1.32 23.35
N ASN A 248 4.62 -0.03 23.66
CA ASN A 248 5.49 0.77 24.52
C ASN A 248 6.94 0.91 24.03
N ALA A 249 7.26 0.63 22.76
CA ALA A 249 8.64 0.68 22.29
C ALA A 249 9.31 2.07 22.44
N ALA A 250 8.56 3.18 22.34
CA ALA A 250 9.10 4.53 22.54
C ALA A 250 9.54 4.83 23.98
N ILE A 251 9.11 4.02 24.94
CA ILE A 251 9.42 4.16 26.37
C ILE A 251 10.10 2.91 26.96
N SER A 252 10.40 1.92 26.13
CA SER A 252 10.94 0.63 26.56
C SER A 252 12.44 0.71 26.84
N LYS A 253 12.88 -0.01 27.88
CA LYS A 253 14.30 -0.25 28.16
C LYS A 253 14.74 -1.56 27.53
N VAL A 254 15.92 -1.59 26.91
CA VAL A 254 16.51 -2.86 26.47
C VAL A 254 16.72 -3.75 27.70
N PRO A 255 16.19 -4.99 27.71
CA PRO A 255 16.38 -5.90 28.85
C PRO A 255 17.87 -6.14 29.11
N GLN A 256 18.24 -6.26 30.39
CA GLN A 256 19.55 -6.69 30.91
C GLN A 256 20.64 -5.62 31.13
N ILE A 257 20.38 -4.32 30.98
CA ILE A 257 21.40 -3.30 31.27
C ILE A 257 20.79 -2.08 31.98
N ASP A 258 21.24 -1.79 33.21
CA ASP A 258 20.81 -0.61 33.98
C ASP A 258 21.65 0.61 33.58
N SER A 259 21.30 1.22 32.46
CA SER A 259 21.91 2.48 32.02
C SER A 259 20.89 3.36 31.30
N THR A 260 21.06 4.68 31.42
CA THR A 260 20.18 5.65 30.73
C THR A 260 20.34 5.67 29.21
N ILE A 261 21.44 5.09 28.68
CA ILE A 261 21.65 5.03 27.22
C ILE A 261 20.92 3.87 26.56
N HIS A 262 20.45 2.90 27.34
CA HIS A 262 19.60 1.80 26.85
C HIS A 262 18.11 2.03 27.12
N ASP A 263 17.77 3.20 27.69
CA ASP A 263 16.40 3.64 27.83
C ASP A 263 15.81 4.00 26.47
N ARG A 264 14.51 3.78 26.24
CA ARG A 264 13.81 4.12 24.99
C ARG A 264 14.46 3.57 23.71
N ILE A 265 15.07 2.38 23.80
CA ILE A 265 15.62 1.66 22.64
C ILE A 265 14.95 0.29 22.58
N TYR A 266 14.47 -0.07 21.39
CA TYR A 266 13.82 -1.34 21.12
C TYR A 266 14.48 -2.04 19.93
N ILE A 267 14.91 -3.28 20.13
CA ILE A 267 15.42 -4.15 19.06
C ILE A 267 14.24 -4.99 18.58
N ALA A 268 13.87 -4.85 17.31
CA ALA A 268 12.80 -5.64 16.71
C ALA A 268 13.13 -7.14 16.80
N ASP A 269 12.16 -7.94 17.23
CA ASP A 269 12.25 -9.40 17.26
C ASP A 269 12.11 -10.02 15.86
N THR A 270 11.42 -9.33 14.96
CA THR A 270 11.24 -9.70 13.56
C THR A 270 12.11 -8.84 12.63
N PRO A 271 12.74 -9.45 11.61
CA PRO A 271 13.42 -8.67 10.58
C PRO A 271 12.44 -8.00 9.63
N ALA A 272 12.84 -6.88 9.05
CA ALA A 272 12.23 -6.37 7.82
C ALA A 272 12.65 -7.24 6.63
N ILE A 273 11.69 -7.69 5.81
CA ILE A 273 11.93 -8.57 4.66
C ILE A 273 11.54 -7.84 3.36
N CYS A 274 12.55 -7.48 2.57
CA CYS A 274 12.37 -6.68 1.34
C CYS A 274 12.36 -7.57 0.10
N ASN A 275 11.37 -8.46 -0.01
CA ASN A 275 11.19 -9.31 -1.18
C ASN A 275 9.72 -9.64 -1.44
N ALA A 276 9.46 -10.29 -2.58
CA ALA A 276 8.11 -10.62 -2.98
C ALA A 276 7.51 -11.78 -2.17
N SER A 277 8.33 -12.74 -1.72
CA SER A 277 7.89 -13.96 -1.03
C SER A 277 7.52 -13.74 0.44
N GLY A 278 8.03 -12.67 1.06
CA GLY A 278 7.94 -12.47 2.51
C GLY A 278 8.82 -13.42 3.31
N GLU A 279 9.67 -14.21 2.65
CA GLU A 279 10.56 -15.17 3.32
C GLU A 279 11.90 -14.54 3.65
N ALA A 280 12.41 -14.77 4.87
CA ALA A 280 13.70 -14.27 5.26
C ALA A 280 14.82 -15.01 4.50
N THR A 281 15.49 -14.29 3.60
CA THR A 281 16.68 -14.79 2.90
C THR A 281 17.81 -13.78 3.06
N GLY A 282 19.02 -14.25 3.31
CA GLY A 282 20.15 -13.35 3.54
C GLY A 282 20.37 -12.39 2.37
N GLY A 283 20.75 -11.16 2.68
CA GLY A 283 20.97 -10.11 1.69
C GLY A 283 19.76 -9.23 1.40
N ILE A 284 18.53 -9.65 1.73
CA ILE A 284 17.29 -8.88 1.57
C ILE A 284 16.41 -8.87 2.84
N SER A 285 17.00 -9.27 3.97
CA SER A 285 16.42 -9.14 5.30
C SER A 285 17.26 -8.21 6.16
N PHE A 286 16.62 -7.49 7.07
CA PHE A 286 17.27 -6.44 7.85
C PHE A 286 16.85 -6.49 9.32
N ASP A 287 17.82 -6.36 10.23
CA ASP A 287 17.54 -6.05 11.63
C ASP A 287 17.09 -4.59 11.73
N VAL A 288 16.05 -4.35 12.54
CA VAL A 288 15.51 -3.02 12.77
C VAL A 288 15.66 -2.68 14.25
N ILE A 289 16.22 -1.50 14.53
CA ILE A 289 16.33 -0.95 15.87
C ILE A 289 15.61 0.38 15.89
N LEU A 290 14.65 0.50 16.79
CA LEU A 290 13.81 1.67 16.99
C LEU A 290 14.28 2.39 18.26
N SER A 291 14.44 3.71 18.20
CA SER A 291 14.90 4.50 19.33
C SER A 291 14.12 5.81 19.46
N ASN A 292 13.80 6.16 20.70
CA ASN A 292 13.34 7.48 21.11
C ASN A 292 14.25 8.04 22.23
N ASN A 293 15.52 7.62 22.23
CA ASN A 293 16.53 8.04 23.19
C ASN A 293 17.31 9.27 22.71
N GLU A 294 17.08 10.41 23.37
CA GLU A 294 17.74 11.69 23.11
C GLU A 294 19.27 11.68 23.29
N ARG A 295 19.81 10.69 24.01
CA ARG A 295 21.25 10.54 24.28
C ARG A 295 21.92 9.54 23.36
N LEU A 296 21.18 8.81 22.54
CA LEU A 296 21.76 7.83 21.62
C LEU A 296 22.45 8.57 20.47
N THR A 297 23.75 8.34 20.31
CA THR A 297 24.57 8.97 19.26
C THR A 297 25.02 7.97 18.20
N SER A 298 25.17 6.70 18.55
CA SER A 298 25.46 5.66 17.56
C SER A 298 25.00 4.27 18.00
N ILE A 299 24.80 3.40 17.00
CA ILE A 299 24.57 1.97 17.20
C ILE A 299 25.61 1.19 16.40
N THR A 300 26.32 0.30 17.07
CA THR A 300 27.32 -0.58 16.46
C THR A 300 26.83 -2.02 16.47
N ARG A 301 26.78 -2.64 15.29
CA ARG A 301 26.53 -4.08 15.15
C ARG A 301 27.83 -4.84 15.39
N VAL A 302 27.76 -5.82 16.27
CA VAL A 302 28.89 -6.70 16.62
C VAL A 302 28.53 -8.13 16.29
N VAL A 303 29.38 -8.79 15.50
CA VAL A 303 29.18 -10.17 15.06
C VAL A 303 30.38 -11.02 15.45
N ASP A 304 30.12 -12.07 16.24
CA ASP A 304 31.15 -12.94 16.85
C ASP A 304 32.24 -12.15 17.60
N GLY A 305 31.84 -11.07 18.27
CA GLY A 305 32.73 -10.20 19.04
C GLY A 305 33.49 -9.15 18.22
N ASN A 306 33.34 -9.12 16.89
CA ASN A 306 33.98 -8.12 16.03
C ASN A 306 32.98 -7.03 15.65
N GLN A 307 33.39 -5.76 15.77
CA GLN A 307 32.61 -4.64 15.26
C GLN A 307 32.55 -4.71 13.73
N GLU A 308 31.34 -4.70 13.18
CA GLU A 308 31.12 -4.79 11.74
C GLU A 308 30.77 -3.43 11.13
N ILE A 309 29.77 -2.77 11.69
CA ILE A 309 29.31 -1.47 11.20
C ILE A 309 28.74 -0.63 12.33
N THR A 310 29.00 0.68 12.27
CA THR A 310 28.49 1.69 13.20
C THR A 310 27.68 2.70 12.42
N ASN A 311 26.43 2.91 12.83
CA ASN A 311 25.55 3.93 12.28
C ASN A 311 25.37 5.04 13.32
N THR A 312 25.61 6.29 12.90
CA THR A 312 25.34 7.47 13.72
C THR A 312 23.83 7.73 13.77
N VAL A 313 23.33 8.10 14.94
CA VAL A 313 21.93 8.49 15.18
C VAL A 313 21.88 10.01 15.33
N GLY A 314 21.11 10.68 14.47
CA GLY A 314 21.09 12.14 14.39
C GLY A 314 19.78 12.79 14.82
N THR A 315 18.70 12.03 14.98
CA THR A 315 17.35 12.53 15.28
C THR A 315 16.63 11.58 16.23
N ASN A 316 15.58 12.07 16.88
CA ASN A 316 14.66 11.24 17.65
C ASN A 316 13.21 11.64 17.32
N PRO A 317 12.28 10.67 17.16
CA PRO A 317 12.54 9.23 17.08
C PRO A 317 13.45 8.86 15.88
N SER A 318 14.11 7.70 15.98
CA SER A 318 15.03 7.17 14.97
C SER A 318 14.84 5.68 14.73
N MET A 319 15.20 5.27 13.52
CA MET A 319 15.28 3.88 13.10
C MET A 319 16.67 3.64 12.54
N THR A 320 17.33 2.59 13.03
CA THR A 320 18.59 2.10 12.48
C THR A 320 18.38 0.72 11.90
N VAL A 321 18.87 0.51 10.68
CA VAL A 321 18.67 -0.73 9.93
C VAL A 321 20.02 -1.38 9.65
N PHE A 322 20.14 -2.67 9.94
CA PHE A 322 21.34 -3.46 9.61
C PHE A 322 20.99 -4.60 8.67
N ARG A 323 21.75 -4.72 7.58
CA ARG A 323 21.56 -5.82 6.63
C ARG A 323 21.96 -7.15 7.27
N ARG A 324 21.09 -8.16 7.13
CA ARG A 324 21.42 -9.55 7.51
C ARG A 324 22.23 -10.25 6.41
N SER A 325 23.30 -10.92 6.82
CA SER A 325 24.04 -11.88 6.01
C SER A 325 23.36 -13.24 6.01
N THR A 326 23.62 -14.05 4.97
CA THR A 326 23.16 -15.44 4.90
C THR A 326 23.73 -16.32 6.01
N LYS A 327 24.85 -15.91 6.63
CA LYS A 327 25.50 -16.64 7.72
C LYS A 327 25.03 -16.23 9.11
N ASP A 328 24.24 -15.16 9.22
CA ASP A 328 23.84 -14.61 10.52
C ASP A 328 23.12 -15.57 11.46
N PRO A 329 22.27 -16.51 10.99
CA PRO A 329 21.65 -17.50 11.88
C PRO A 329 22.63 -18.36 12.67
N GLU A 330 23.89 -18.46 12.21
CA GLU A 330 24.95 -19.26 12.84
C GLU A 330 25.88 -18.41 13.74
N ARG A 331 25.68 -17.09 13.79
CA ARG A 331 26.61 -16.13 14.41
C ARG A 331 26.01 -15.48 15.64
N LYS A 332 26.88 -15.10 16.59
CA LYS A 332 26.46 -14.34 17.77
C LYS A 332 26.40 -12.86 17.43
N ILE A 333 25.19 -12.32 17.35
CA ILE A 333 24.94 -10.92 17.04
C ILE A 333 24.50 -10.20 18.32
N HIS A 334 25.09 -9.04 18.57
CA HIS A 334 24.60 -8.08 19.57
C HIS A 334 24.88 -6.65 19.10
N TYR A 335 24.25 -5.69 19.76
CA TYR A 335 24.39 -4.27 19.44
C TYR A 335 24.97 -3.52 20.63
N GLN A 336 25.88 -2.59 20.33
CA GLN A 336 26.46 -1.66 21.29
C GLN A 336 25.86 -0.28 21.02
N PHE A 337 25.50 0.43 22.09
CA PHE A 337 24.84 1.73 22.05
C PHE A 337 25.73 2.76 22.75
N SER A 338 25.93 3.93 22.13
CA SER A 338 26.87 4.96 22.60
C SER A 338 26.31 6.36 22.61
#